data_AF-A0A813SUP2-F1
#
_entry.id   AF-A0A813SUP2-F1
#
_cell.length_a   1.000
_cell.length_b   1.000
_cell.length_c   1.000
_cell.angle_alpha   90.00
_cell.angle_beta   90.00
_cell.angle_gamma   90.00
#
_symmetry.space_group_name_H-M   'P 1'
#
loop_
_entity.id
_entity.type
_entity.pdbx_description
1 polymer ?
#
loop_
_entity_poly.entity_id
_entity_poly.type
_entity_poly.pdbx_seq_one_letter_code
_entity_poly.pdbx_strand_id
1 'polypeptide(L)'
;MSDEQHNSMGPVLDATADIQKLSERPEIIYPAIDTLYRKHHEHRVHRFTEEHREKHIANWKVTKYAEEEVAYGINCFLKVSIGDDLYIHIRIHRHKNQDKCDFYALHEIIKHNTATCVFTEDDPLTYFNY
;
A
#
# COMPACT_ATOMS: atom_id res chain seq x y z
N MET A 1 16.94 -13.14 14.88
CA MET A 1 16.39 -14.19 14.00
C MET A 1 14.92 -13.87 13.89
N SER A 2 14.53 -13.04 12.92
CA SER A 2 13.15 -12.56 12.79
C SER A 2 12.38 -13.55 11.94
N ASP A 3 11.22 -13.96 12.42
CA ASP A 3 10.38 -15.03 11.89
C ASP A 3 9.94 -14.77 10.44
N GLU A 4 10.71 -15.24 9.46
CA GLU A 4 10.27 -15.41 8.08
C GLU A 4 9.34 -16.64 7.90
N GLN A 5 8.91 -17.28 8.99
CA GLN A 5 8.32 -18.63 8.93
C GLN A 5 6.79 -18.70 8.87
N HIS A 6 6.07 -17.58 8.91
CA HIS A 6 4.62 -17.60 8.69
C HIS A 6 4.22 -16.45 7.76
N ASN A 7 4.40 -16.65 6.45
CA ASN A 7 3.71 -15.86 5.45
C ASN A 7 2.21 -16.21 5.52
N SER A 8 1.48 -15.53 6.40
CA SER A 8 0.02 -15.65 6.52
C SER A 8 -0.72 -14.86 5.45
N MET A 9 0.01 -14.21 4.53
CA MET A 9 -0.57 -13.62 3.34
C MET A 9 -1.13 -14.74 2.45
N GLY A 10 -2.41 -14.65 2.14
CA GLY A 10 -3.06 -15.50 1.15
C GLY A 10 -2.46 -15.33 -0.26
N PRO A 11 -3.03 -16.02 -1.26
CA PRO A 11 -2.57 -15.89 -2.64
C PRO A 11 -2.69 -14.44 -3.13
N VAL A 12 -1.71 -14.00 -3.93
CA VAL A 12 -1.80 -12.71 -4.63
C VAL A 12 -2.74 -12.89 -5.82
N LEU A 13 -3.79 -12.08 -5.85
CA LEU A 13 -4.85 -12.08 -6.85
C LEU A 13 -4.90 -10.74 -7.58
N ASP A 14 -5.45 -10.73 -8.79
CA ASP A 14 -5.73 -9.50 -9.53
C ASP A 14 -6.83 -8.70 -8.84
N ALA A 15 -6.70 -7.37 -8.85
CA ALA A 15 -7.65 -6.50 -8.18
C ALA A 15 -9.08 -6.67 -8.71
N THR A 16 -10.04 -6.82 -7.79
CA THR A 16 -11.47 -6.81 -8.09
C THR A 16 -12.04 -5.41 -7.96
N ALA A 17 -13.22 -5.18 -8.55
CA ALA A 17 -13.92 -3.90 -8.43
C ALA A 17 -14.25 -3.53 -6.97
N ASP A 18 -14.47 -4.52 -6.11
CA ASP A 18 -14.79 -4.29 -4.70
C ASP A 18 -13.56 -3.83 -3.92
N ILE A 19 -12.40 -4.44 -4.18
CA ILE A 19 -11.13 -4.02 -3.57
C ILE A 19 -10.71 -2.63 -4.06
N GLN A 20 -10.90 -2.34 -5.35
CA GLN A 20 -10.67 -1.00 -5.89
C GLN A 20 -11.49 0.04 -5.13
N LYS A 21 -12.82 -0.13 -5.07
CA LYS A 21 -13.74 0.78 -4.36
C LYS A 21 -13.40 0.93 -2.89
N LEU A 22 -12.97 -0.16 -2.25
CA LEU A 22 -12.57 -0.14 -0.85
C LEU A 22 -11.31 0.71 -0.64
N SER A 23 -10.33 0.62 -1.54
CA SER A 23 -9.09 1.41 -1.49
C SER A 23 -9.28 2.89 -1.82
N GLU A 24 -10.29 3.23 -2.62
CA GLU A 24 -10.61 4.61 -3.02
C GLU A 24 -11.25 5.44 -1.89
N ARG A 25 -11.59 4.81 -0.76
CA ARG A 25 -12.16 5.49 0.40
C ARG A 25 -11.20 6.59 0.90
N PRO A 26 -11.69 7.80 1.23
CA PRO A 26 -10.87 8.90 1.76
C PRO A 26 -9.99 8.51 2.95
N GLU A 27 -10.51 7.67 3.86
CA GLU A 27 -9.79 7.12 5.01
C GLU A 27 -8.60 6.20 4.66
N ILE A 28 -8.46 5.78 3.39
CA ILE A 28 -7.35 4.98 2.91
C ILE A 28 -6.41 5.80 2.04
N ILE A 29 -6.96 6.43 1.00
CA ILE A 29 -6.17 7.12 -0.03
C ILE A 29 -5.39 8.31 0.54
N TYR A 30 -6.01 9.15 1.38
CA TYR A 30 -5.33 10.32 1.92
C TYR A 30 -4.22 9.93 2.91
N PRO A 31 -4.43 9.05 3.90
CA PRO A 31 -3.35 8.63 4.79
C PRO A 31 -2.21 7.90 4.07
N ALA A 32 -2.51 7.11 3.04
CA ALA A 32 -1.49 6.43 2.25
C ALA A 32 -0.59 7.41 1.50
N ILE A 33 -1.20 8.35 0.77
CA ILE A 33 -0.47 9.38 0.03
C ILE A 33 0.28 10.32 1.00
N ASP A 34 -0.35 10.74 2.09
CA ASP A 34 0.32 11.61 3.08
C ASP A 34 1.52 10.91 3.73
N THR A 35 1.42 9.60 3.98
CA THR A 35 2.54 8.78 4.47
C THR A 35 3.67 8.68 3.46
N LEU A 36 3.34 8.45 2.18
CA LEU A 36 4.32 8.44 1.08
C LEU A 36 5.08 9.77 1.03
N TYR A 37 4.36 10.89 1.09
CA TYR A 37 4.94 12.23 1.04
C TYR A 37 5.82 12.51 2.25
N ARG A 38 5.35 12.18 3.46
CA ARG A 38 6.15 12.36 4.68
C ARG A 38 7.47 11.61 4.59
N LYS A 39 7.46 10.36 4.11
CA LYS A 39 8.67 9.55 3.95
C LYS A 39 9.59 10.09 2.86
N HIS A 40 9.06 10.52 1.73
CA HIS A 40 9.90 11.06 0.65
C HIS A 40 10.35 12.52 0.85
N HIS A 41 9.65 13.33 1.66
CA HIS A 41 10.06 14.67 2.01
C HIS A 41 11.42 14.70 2.74
N GLU A 42 11.76 13.61 3.44
CA GLU A 42 13.07 13.43 4.09
C GLU A 42 14.18 13.10 3.08
N HIS A 43 13.83 12.59 1.89
CA HIS A 43 14.77 12.22 0.83
C HIS A 43 14.93 13.36 -0.19
N ARG A 44 16.06 14.08 -0.13
CA ARG A 44 16.45 15.22 -1.00
C ARG A 44 16.36 15.00 -2.52
N VAL A 45 16.17 13.77 -3.01
CA VAL A 45 16.27 13.40 -4.44
C VAL A 45 14.92 13.35 -5.16
N HIS A 46 13.80 13.15 -4.45
CA HIS A 46 12.46 13.10 -5.05
C HIS A 46 11.53 14.08 -4.35
N ARG A 47 11.51 15.35 -4.81
CA ARG A 47 10.54 16.34 -4.34
C ARG A 47 9.16 16.01 -4.91
N PHE A 48 8.37 15.24 -4.16
CA PHE A 48 6.94 15.19 -4.40
C PHE A 48 6.34 16.56 -4.00
N THR A 49 5.87 17.33 -5.00
CA THR A 49 5.16 18.60 -4.78
C THR A 49 3.69 18.34 -4.49
N GLU A 50 2.97 19.34 -3.98
CA GLU A 50 1.51 19.23 -3.76
C GLU A 50 0.74 18.93 -5.07
N GLU A 51 1.20 19.44 -6.22
CA GLU A 51 0.62 19.09 -7.53
C GLU A 51 0.76 17.61 -7.88
N HIS A 52 1.84 16.95 -7.45
CA HIS A 52 1.98 15.51 -7.60
C HIS A 52 0.95 14.75 -6.74
N ARG A 53 0.43 15.35 -5.66
CA ARG A 53 -0.46 14.68 -4.69
C ARG A 53 -1.80 14.41 -5.33
N GLU A 54 -2.37 15.44 -5.94
CA GLU A 54 -3.62 15.35 -6.69
C GLU A 54 -3.47 14.39 -7.88
N LYS A 55 -2.32 14.43 -8.57
CA LYS A 55 -2.04 13.50 -9.66
C LYS A 55 -1.97 12.05 -9.18
N HIS A 56 -1.36 11.77 -8.04
CA HIS A 56 -1.29 10.42 -7.48
C HIS A 56 -2.64 9.89 -7.03
N ILE A 57 -3.47 10.76 -6.43
CA ILE A 57 -4.85 10.45 -6.07
C ILE A 57 -5.68 10.15 -7.33
N ALA A 58 -5.55 10.97 -8.38
CA ALA A 58 -6.28 10.78 -9.63
C ALA A 58 -5.89 9.51 -10.39
N ASN A 59 -4.63 9.06 -10.25
CA ASN A 59 -4.12 7.84 -10.88
C ASN A 59 -4.25 6.59 -9.99
N TRP A 60 -4.91 6.70 -8.83
CA TRP A 60 -5.00 5.63 -7.85
C TRP A 60 -5.72 4.40 -8.40
N LYS A 61 -4.97 3.32 -8.63
CA LYS A 61 -5.51 2.07 -9.15
C LYS A 61 -4.86 0.87 -8.50
N VAL A 62 -5.65 0.05 -7.81
CA VAL A 62 -5.19 -1.25 -7.31
C VAL A 62 -5.03 -2.20 -8.49
N THR A 63 -3.88 -2.85 -8.58
CA THR A 63 -3.60 -3.86 -9.62
C THR A 63 -3.61 -5.27 -9.07
N LYS A 64 -3.08 -5.46 -7.85
CA LYS A 64 -3.05 -6.75 -7.17
C LYS A 64 -3.41 -6.60 -5.70
N TYR A 65 -3.94 -7.66 -5.12
CA TYR A 65 -4.21 -7.72 -3.69
C TYR A 65 -3.95 -9.11 -3.12
N ALA A 66 -3.76 -9.17 -1.81
CA ALA A 66 -3.76 -10.40 -1.04
C ALA A 66 -4.41 -10.16 0.32
N GLU A 67 -4.96 -11.20 0.93
CA GLU A 67 -5.69 -11.10 2.20
C GLU A 67 -5.05 -12.01 3.25
N GLU A 68 -5.04 -11.54 4.50
CA GLU A 68 -4.62 -12.29 5.68
C GLU A 68 -5.75 -12.23 6.71
N GLU A 69 -6.31 -13.37 7.08
CA GLU A 69 -7.29 -13.45 8.16
C GLU A 69 -6.60 -13.24 9.52
N VAL A 70 -7.14 -12.33 10.33
CA VAL A 70 -6.64 -12.06 11.68
C VAL A 70 -7.78 -12.06 12.70
N ALA A 71 -7.45 -12.15 13.99
CA ALA A 71 -8.43 -12.34 15.07
C ALA A 71 -9.60 -11.33 15.07
N TYR A 72 -9.35 -10.08 14.63
CA TYR A 72 -10.32 -8.99 14.67
C TYR A 72 -10.74 -8.45 13.29
N GLY A 73 -10.34 -9.11 12.20
CA GLY A 73 -10.56 -8.58 10.86
C GLY A 73 -9.82 -9.30 9.76
N ILE A 74 -9.65 -8.61 8.63
CA ILE A 74 -8.86 -9.06 7.50
C ILE A 74 -7.85 -7.96 7.19
N ASN A 75 -6.57 -8.31 7.12
CA ASN A 75 -5.58 -7.41 6.54
C ASN A 75 -5.58 -7.62 5.03
N CYS A 76 -5.73 -6.54 4.28
CA CYS A 76 -5.54 -6.60 2.84
C CYS A 76 -4.24 -5.88 2.47
N PHE A 77 -3.40 -6.58 1.73
CA PHE A 77 -2.19 -6.07 1.11
C PHE A 77 -2.56 -5.66 -0.30
N LEU A 78 -2.31 -4.41 -0.68
CA LEU A 78 -2.69 -3.86 -1.97
C LEU A 78 -1.44 -3.37 -2.70
N LYS A 79 -1.32 -3.73 -3.98
CA LYS A 79 -0.42 -3.07 -4.92
C LYS A 79 -1.20 -2.03 -5.69
N VAL A 80 -0.77 -0.77 -5.59
CA VAL A 80 -1.49 0.39 -6.12
C VAL A 80 -0.59 1.13 -7.09
N SER A 81 -1.04 1.31 -8.33
CA SER A 81 -0.46 2.26 -9.27
C SER A 81 -0.93 3.66 -8.89
N ILE A 82 0.00 4.61 -8.87
CA ILE A 82 -0.26 6.04 -8.59
C ILE A 82 0.24 6.95 -9.72
N GLY A 83 0.58 6.38 -10.87
CA GLY A 83 1.10 7.10 -12.03
C GLY A 83 1.92 6.19 -12.95
N ASP A 84 2.50 6.78 -13.99
CA ASP A 84 3.31 6.07 -14.99
C ASP A 84 4.50 5.36 -14.32
N ASP A 85 4.48 4.04 -14.31
CA ASP A 85 5.47 3.13 -13.68
C ASP A 85 5.69 3.32 -12.16
N LEU A 86 4.81 4.06 -11.48
CA LEU A 86 4.89 4.29 -10.05
C LEU A 86 3.88 3.45 -9.28
N TYR A 87 4.38 2.52 -8.47
CA TYR A 87 3.58 1.65 -7.63
C TYR A 87 3.92 1.84 -6.16
N ILE A 88 2.93 1.65 -5.30
CA ILE A 88 3.10 1.57 -3.84
C ILE A 88 2.42 0.31 -3.33
N HIS A 89 2.96 -0.28 -2.27
CA HIS A 89 2.31 -1.40 -1.58
C HIS A 89 1.78 -0.89 -0.25
N ILE A 90 0.49 -1.05 0.01
CA ILE A 90 -0.16 -0.61 1.24
C ILE A 90 -0.82 -1.79 1.95
N ARG A 91 -0.91 -1.68 3.27
CA ARG A 91 -1.67 -2.59 4.12
C ARG A 91 -2.84 -1.82 4.69
N ILE A 92 -4.01 -2.42 4.56
CA ILE A 92 -5.25 -1.90 5.12
C ILE A 92 -5.84 -2.96 6.06
N HIS A 93 -6.56 -2.51 7.08
CA HIS A 93 -7.25 -3.40 8.00
C HIS A 93 -8.75 -3.22 7.87
N ARG A 94 -9.46 -4.29 7.53
CA ARG A 94 -10.92 -4.35 7.50
C ARG A 94 -11.42 -5.02 8.77
N HIS A 95 -12.21 -4.31 9.56
CA HIS A 95 -12.75 -4.82 10.83
C HIS A 95 -13.86 -5.84 10.58
N LYS A 96 -13.85 -6.97 11.32
CA LYS A 96 -14.83 -8.06 11.11
C LYS A 96 -16.28 -7.67 11.46
N ASN A 97 -16.46 -6.75 12.41
CA ASN A 97 -17.75 -6.41 13.01
C ASN A 97 -18.15 -4.94 12.77
N GLN A 98 -17.42 -4.22 11.91
CA GLN A 98 -17.70 -2.84 11.56
C GLN A 98 -17.49 -2.69 10.05
N ASP A 99 -18.31 -1.90 9.36
CA ASP A 99 -18.00 -1.48 7.97
C ASP A 99 -16.93 -0.39 7.98
N LYS A 100 -15.83 -0.68 8.68
CA LYS A 100 -14.70 0.21 8.88
C LYS A 100 -13.48 -0.42 8.23
N CYS A 101 -12.79 0.39 7.44
CA CYS A 101 -11.48 0.05 6.91
C CYS A 101 -10.52 1.17 7.28
N ASP A 102 -9.35 0.79 7.80
CA ASP A 102 -8.31 1.73 8.20
C ASP A 102 -7.04 1.48 7.38
N PHE A 103 -6.39 2.54 6.96
CA PHE A 103 -5.01 2.45 6.47
C PHE A 103 -4.10 2.05 7.63
N TYR A 104 -3.32 0.99 7.43
CA TYR A 104 -2.44 0.45 8.45
C TYR A 104 -0.99 0.88 8.21
N ALA A 105 -0.43 0.56 7.04
CA ALA A 105 0.97 0.82 6.75
C ALA A 105 1.27 0.98 5.25
N LEU A 106 2.37 1.66 4.95
CA LEU A 106 2.99 1.75 3.64
C LEU A 106 4.25 0.87 3.64
N HIS A 107 4.38 -0.01 2.65
CA HIS A 107 5.57 -0.84 2.51
C HIS A 107 6.79 0.00 2.15
N GLU A 108 7.92 -0.35 2.74
CA GLU A 108 9.19 0.35 2.65
C GLU A 108 10.27 -0.71 2.61
N ILE A 109 11.12 -0.65 1.60
CA ILE A 109 12.27 -1.54 1.44
C ILE A 109 13.55 -0.74 1.31
N ILE A 110 14.68 -1.36 1.62
CA ILE A 110 15.99 -0.79 1.37
C ILE A 110 16.47 -1.31 0.01
N LYS A 111 16.52 -0.44 -1.00
CA LYS A 111 17.06 -0.73 -2.33
C LYS A 111 18.32 0.11 -2.53
N HIS A 112 19.45 -0.52 -2.85
CA HIS A 112 20.75 0.16 -3.02
C HIS A 112 21.10 1.11 -1.85
N ASN A 113 20.98 0.63 -0.60
CA ASN A 113 21.23 1.40 0.64
C ASN A 113 20.33 2.64 0.83
N THR A 114 19.21 2.72 0.11
CA THR A 114 18.24 3.82 0.22
C THR A 114 16.87 3.25 0.54
N ALA A 115 16.20 3.78 1.56
CA ALA A 115 14.81 3.45 1.85
C ALA A 115 13.91 3.99 0.72
N THR A 116 13.01 3.15 0.20
CA THR A 116 12.02 3.53 -0.81
C THR A 116 10.69 2.87 -0.50
N CYS A 117 9.61 3.61 -0.75
CA CYS A 117 8.23 3.11 -0.71
C CYS A 117 7.61 3.02 -2.11
N VAL A 118 8.40 3.34 -3.14
CA VAL A 118 8.00 3.30 -4.55
C VAL A 118 8.59 2.06 -5.20
N PHE A 119 7.74 1.36 -5.92
CA PHE A 119 7.94 0.10 -6.60
C PHE A 119 7.58 0.25 -8.09
N THR A 120 7.97 -0.73 -8.90
CA THR A 120 7.58 -0.86 -10.31
C THR A 120 6.46 -1.89 -10.48
N GLU A 121 5.96 -2.06 -11.71
CA GLU A 121 4.96 -3.09 -12.03
C GLU A 121 5.46 -4.52 -11.77
N ASP A 122 6.75 -4.78 -11.99
CA ASP A 122 7.36 -6.09 -11.84
C ASP A 122 7.66 -6.46 -10.38
N ASP A 123 7.78 -5.47 -9.48
CA ASP A 123 8.06 -5.72 -8.07
C ASP A 123 6.89 -6.52 -7.43
N PRO A 124 7.14 -7.69 -6.82
CA PRO A 124 6.08 -8.53 -6.29
C PRO A 124 5.42 -7.91 -5.05
N LEU A 125 4.11 -8.11 -4.90
CA LEU A 125 3.43 -7.81 -3.64
C LEU A 125 3.84 -8.87 -2.62
N THR A 126 4.45 -8.43 -1.53
CA THR A 126 4.98 -9.29 -0.47
C THR A 126 4.33 -8.95 0.87
N TYR A 127 4.41 -9.89 1.81
CA TYR A 127 3.98 -9.68 3.18
C TYR A 127 4.88 -8.68 3.91
N PHE A 128 4.27 -7.82 4.73
CA PHE A 128 4.97 -6.91 5.65
C PHE A 128 4.09 -6.58 6.86
N ASN A 129 4.67 -6.42 8.05
CA ASN A 129 3.89 -6.37 9.29
C ASN A 129 4.24 -5.25 10.28
N TYR A 130 5.11 -4.32 9.91
CA TYR A 130 5.62 -3.25 10.77
C TYR A 130 4.76 -1.98 10.73
#